data_AF-A0A2G4YPU2-F1
#
_entry.id   AF-A0A2G4YPU2-F1
#
_cell.length_a   1.000
_cell.length_b   1.000
_cell.length_c   1.000
_cell.angle_alpha   90.00
_cell.angle_beta   90.00
_cell.angle_gamma   90.00
#
_symmetry.space_group_name_H-M   'P 1'
#
loop_
_entity.id
_entity.type
_entity.pdbx_description
1 polymer ?
#
loop_
_entity_poly.entity_id
_entity_poly.type
_entity_poly.pdbx_seq_one_letter_code
_entity_poly.pdbx_strand_id
1 'polypeptide(L)'
;MTTPERKPPVPPPLTKEKMIDRLLRVDQAGEYGAVRIYQGQLAVLGDNHPLRPTIQHMKEQEDVHLARFNDLIRERGARPTLLTPLWHVAGFALGAGTALLGEKAAMVCTEAVETVIDQHYADQIENLDADEAPLATELEKFRQEELEHKDTAIELGAQEAPGYALLSGMIKLGCRTVIKVAERI
;
A
#
# COMPACT_ATOMS: atom_id res chain seq x y z
N MET A 1 27.20 3.73 -44.80
CA MET A 1 26.53 4.82 -44.06
C MET A 1 25.36 4.21 -43.33
N THR A 2 25.49 3.99 -42.03
CA THR A 2 24.40 3.47 -41.18
C THR A 2 23.57 4.65 -40.67
N THR A 3 22.28 4.66 -41.00
CA THR A 3 21.33 5.64 -40.50
C THR A 3 21.28 5.57 -38.97
N PRO A 4 21.39 6.70 -38.23
CA PRO A 4 21.31 6.65 -36.78
C PRO A 4 19.89 6.23 -36.36
N GLU A 5 19.81 5.24 -35.48
CA GLU A 5 18.57 4.76 -34.89
C GLU A 5 17.88 5.93 -34.14
N ARG A 6 16.67 6.29 -34.59
CA ARG A 6 15.88 7.33 -33.93
C ARG A 6 15.31 6.72 -32.65
N LYS A 7 15.82 7.14 -31.49
CA LYS A 7 15.20 6.82 -30.19
C LYS A 7 13.72 7.22 -30.24
N PRO A 8 12.79 6.34 -29.78
CA PRO A 8 11.38 6.70 -29.73
C PRO A 8 11.20 7.95 -28.85
N PRO A 9 10.29 8.87 -29.23
CA PRO A 9 10.04 10.07 -28.46
C PRO A 9 9.56 9.69 -27.05
N VAL A 10 10.14 10.33 -26.04
CA VAL A 10 9.66 10.22 -24.66
C VAL A 10 8.22 10.74 -24.64
N PRO A 11 7.27 10.00 -24.05
CA PRO A 11 5.89 10.48 -23.95
C PRO A 11 5.86 11.84 -23.24
N PRO A 12 4.98 12.77 -23.65
CA PRO A 12 4.81 14.01 -22.91
C PRO A 12 4.41 13.71 -21.46
N PRO A 13 4.75 14.60 -20.50
CA PRO A 13 4.31 14.48 -19.12
C PRO A 13 2.79 14.33 -19.05
N LEU A 14 2.30 13.61 -18.05
CA LEU A 14 0.87 13.53 -17.77
C LEU A 14 0.34 14.93 -17.44
N THR A 15 -0.93 15.19 -17.78
CA THR A 15 -1.60 16.39 -17.26
C THR A 15 -1.82 16.22 -15.75
N LYS A 16 -1.95 17.32 -15.02
CA LYS A 16 -2.19 17.30 -13.58
C LYS A 16 -3.38 16.41 -13.21
N GLU A 17 -4.48 16.48 -13.97
CA GLU A 17 -5.68 15.67 -13.74
C GLU A 17 -5.40 14.18 -13.88
N LYS A 18 -4.56 13.79 -14.85
CA LYS A 18 -4.14 12.40 -15.03
C LYS A 18 -3.17 11.93 -13.95
N MET A 19 -2.36 12.84 -13.40
CA MET A 19 -1.48 12.54 -12.26
C MET A 19 -2.32 12.28 -11.00
N ILE A 20 -3.30 13.14 -10.71
CA ILE A 20 -4.20 12.99 -9.57
C ILE A 20 -5.08 11.74 -9.72
N ASP A 21 -5.64 11.46 -10.91
CA ASP A 21 -6.40 10.23 -11.16
C ASP A 21 -5.55 8.98 -10.90
N ARG A 22 -4.28 8.99 -11.33
CA ARG A 22 -3.36 7.88 -11.09
C ARG A 22 -3.02 7.72 -9.61
N LEU A 23 -2.71 8.81 -8.93
CA LEU A 23 -2.38 8.86 -7.50
C LEU A 23 -3.53 8.25 -6.68
N LEU A 24 -4.73 8.82 -6.80
CA LEU A 24 -5.89 8.39 -6.02
C LEU A 24 -6.30 6.94 -6.31
N ARG A 25 -6.12 6.47 -7.55
CA ARG A 25 -6.36 5.07 -7.90
C ARG A 25 -5.41 4.12 -7.18
N VAL A 26 -4.13 4.46 -7.15
CA VAL A 26 -3.09 3.63 -6.56
C VAL A 26 -3.26 3.60 -5.04
N ASP A 27 -3.51 4.74 -4.42
CA ASP A 27 -3.69 4.81 -2.96
C ASP A 27 -4.93 4.06 -2.54
N GLN A 28 -6.08 4.31 -3.18
CA GLN A 28 -7.31 3.57 -2.87
C GLN A 28 -7.11 2.06 -2.98
N ALA A 29 -6.35 1.62 -3.98
CA ALA A 29 -6.01 0.21 -4.15
C ALA A 29 -5.06 -0.33 -3.08
N GLY A 30 -4.09 0.50 -2.66
CA GLY A 30 -3.18 0.23 -1.55
C GLY A 30 -3.94 0.01 -0.25
N GLU A 31 -4.75 0.99 0.16
CA GLU A 31 -5.60 0.92 1.35
C GLU A 31 -6.54 -0.29 1.31
N TYR A 32 -7.15 -0.54 0.15
CA TYR A 32 -7.98 -1.73 -0.02
C TYR A 32 -7.18 -3.01 0.17
N GLY A 33 -5.96 -3.08 -0.37
CA GLY A 33 -5.04 -4.19 -0.16
C GLY A 33 -4.66 -4.39 1.30
N ALA A 34 -4.33 -3.31 2.01
CA ALA A 34 -3.97 -3.31 3.43
C ALA A 34 -5.11 -3.83 4.31
N VAL A 35 -6.34 -3.31 4.13
CA VAL A 35 -7.55 -3.84 4.79
C VAL A 35 -7.68 -5.35 4.56
N ARG A 36 -7.45 -5.82 3.34
CA ARG A 36 -7.55 -7.26 3.00
C ARG A 36 -6.45 -8.08 3.67
N ILE A 37 -5.23 -7.57 3.76
CA ILE A 37 -4.12 -8.22 4.48
C ILE A 37 -4.48 -8.40 5.95
N TYR A 38 -4.90 -7.33 6.64
CA TYR A 38 -5.27 -7.43 8.04
C TYR A 38 -6.48 -8.35 8.28
N GLN A 39 -7.48 -8.34 7.38
CA GLN A 39 -8.58 -9.31 7.42
C GLN A 39 -8.08 -10.76 7.29
N GLY A 40 -7.10 -11.00 6.42
CA GLY A 40 -6.45 -12.31 6.29
C GLY A 40 -5.72 -12.74 7.55
N GLN A 41 -4.95 -11.83 8.17
CA GLN A 41 -4.27 -12.10 9.43
C GLN A 41 -5.27 -12.42 10.56
N LEU A 42 -6.31 -11.59 10.73
CA LEU A 42 -7.36 -11.77 11.75
C LEU A 42 -8.21 -13.04 11.55
N ALA A 43 -8.32 -13.53 10.32
CA ALA A 43 -9.00 -14.79 10.03
C ALA A 43 -8.21 -16.02 10.53
N VAL A 44 -6.89 -15.90 10.63
CA VAL A 44 -6.00 -16.97 11.08
C VAL A 44 -5.70 -16.84 12.57
N LEU A 45 -5.49 -15.61 13.05
CA LEU A 45 -5.27 -15.31 14.46
C LEU A 45 -6.61 -15.40 15.19
N GLY A 46 -6.83 -16.53 15.86
CA GLY A 46 -8.07 -16.79 16.61
C GLY A 46 -8.41 -15.70 17.63
N ASP A 47 -9.67 -15.70 18.10
CA ASP A 47 -10.25 -14.57 18.85
C ASP A 47 -9.50 -14.19 20.14
N ASN A 48 -8.78 -15.13 20.76
CA ASN A 48 -8.02 -14.90 21.99
C ASN A 48 -6.53 -14.64 21.76
N HIS A 49 -6.09 -14.45 20.51
CA HIS A 49 -4.68 -14.21 20.21
C HIS A 49 -4.22 -12.84 20.76
N PRO A 50 -3.06 -12.75 21.45
CA PRO A 50 -2.59 -11.49 22.05
C PRO A 50 -2.41 -10.34 21.05
N LEU A 51 -2.02 -10.64 19.81
CA LEU A 51 -1.86 -9.63 18.76
C LEU A 51 -3.17 -9.14 18.11
N ARG A 52 -4.29 -9.82 18.36
CA ARG A 52 -5.55 -9.51 17.68
C ARG A 52 -6.01 -8.07 17.90
N PRO A 53 -5.99 -7.49 19.12
CA PRO A 53 -6.39 -6.11 19.33
C PRO A 53 -5.53 -5.11 18.54
N THR A 54 -4.22 -5.34 18.47
CA THR A 54 -3.31 -4.47 17.71
C THR A 54 -3.60 -4.52 16.21
N ILE A 55 -3.74 -5.72 15.64
CA ILE A 55 -4.03 -5.89 14.21
C ILE A 55 -5.43 -5.35 13.87
N GLN A 56 -6.39 -5.52 14.77
CA GLN A 56 -7.73 -4.96 14.63
C GLN A 56 -7.68 -3.43 14.61
N HIS A 57 -6.88 -2.81 15.48
CA HIS A 57 -6.70 -1.36 15.51
C HIS A 57 -6.08 -0.81 14.22
N MET A 58 -4.99 -1.43 13.73
CA MET A 58 -4.38 -1.06 12.44
C MET A 58 -5.39 -1.15 11.31
N LYS A 59 -6.14 -2.27 11.23
CA LYS A 59 -7.20 -2.45 10.23
C LYS A 59 -8.28 -1.37 10.30
N GLU A 60 -8.65 -0.92 11.50
CA GLU A 60 -9.65 0.14 11.68
C GLU A 60 -9.14 1.48 11.14
N GLN A 61 -7.84 1.77 11.26
CA GLN A 61 -7.22 2.93 10.60
C GLN A 61 -7.25 2.79 9.08
N GLU A 62 -6.86 1.62 8.55
CA GLU A 62 -6.96 1.34 7.11
C GLU A 62 -8.39 1.49 6.56
N ASP A 63 -9.41 1.08 7.31
CA ASP A 63 -10.80 1.26 6.91
C ASP A 63 -11.17 2.76 6.79
N VAL A 64 -10.60 3.61 7.66
CA VAL A 64 -10.77 5.07 7.60
C VAL A 64 -10.04 5.65 6.39
N HIS A 65 -8.80 5.24 6.14
CA HIS A 65 -8.02 5.66 4.97
C HIS A 65 -8.75 5.27 3.68
N LEU A 66 -9.14 4.00 3.56
CA LEU A 66 -9.89 3.47 2.42
C LEU A 66 -11.21 4.22 2.19
N ALA A 67 -11.97 4.49 3.25
CA ALA A 67 -13.19 5.26 3.16
C ALA A 67 -12.91 6.66 2.57
N ARG A 68 -11.85 7.31 3.05
CA ARG A 68 -11.47 8.63 2.55
C ARG A 68 -11.02 8.61 1.09
N PHE A 69 -10.22 7.65 0.68
CA PHE A 69 -9.83 7.53 -0.74
C PHE A 69 -11.00 7.19 -1.65
N ASN A 70 -12.00 6.43 -1.18
CA ASN A 70 -13.23 6.23 -1.94
C ASN A 70 -14.00 7.53 -2.16
N ASP A 71 -14.02 8.43 -1.16
CA ASP A 71 -14.61 9.76 -1.30
C ASP A 71 -13.79 10.63 -2.26
N LEU A 72 -12.46 10.66 -2.12
CA LEU A 72 -11.57 11.41 -3.02
C LEU A 72 -11.70 10.96 -4.48
N ILE A 73 -11.77 9.64 -4.72
CA ILE A 73 -12.02 9.10 -6.07
C ILE A 73 -13.31 9.68 -6.66
N ARG A 74 -14.38 9.73 -5.87
CA ARG A 74 -15.69 10.25 -6.30
C ARG A 74 -15.64 11.76 -6.53
N GLU A 75 -15.08 12.51 -5.59
CA GLU A 75 -14.96 13.98 -5.61
C GLU A 75 -14.14 14.46 -6.82
N ARG A 76 -13.05 13.75 -7.13
CA ARG A 76 -12.10 14.13 -8.17
C ARG A 76 -12.38 13.46 -9.51
N GLY A 77 -13.41 12.61 -9.59
CA GLY A 77 -13.76 11.85 -10.81
C GLY A 77 -12.67 10.88 -11.25
N ALA A 78 -11.82 10.44 -10.31
CA ALA A 78 -10.84 9.39 -10.58
C ALA A 78 -11.55 8.04 -10.73
N ARG A 79 -10.86 7.06 -11.28
CA ARG A 79 -11.38 5.68 -11.37
C ARG A 79 -10.59 4.73 -10.48
N PRO A 80 -11.25 3.82 -9.76
CA PRO A 80 -10.60 2.65 -9.20
C PRO A 80 -9.95 1.82 -10.32
N THR A 81 -8.94 1.06 -9.94
CA THR A 81 -8.30 0.08 -10.82
C THR A 81 -9.29 -1.00 -11.29
N LEU A 82 -8.99 -1.63 -12.43
CA LEU A 82 -9.70 -2.84 -12.84
C LEU A 82 -9.23 -4.10 -12.11
N LEU A 83 -8.13 -4.03 -11.36
CA LEU A 83 -7.52 -5.17 -10.68
C LEU A 83 -8.02 -5.39 -9.25
N THR A 84 -8.97 -4.58 -8.76
CA THR A 84 -9.54 -4.75 -7.41
C THR A 84 -9.96 -6.19 -7.09
N PRO A 85 -10.63 -6.94 -7.98
CA PRO A 85 -10.99 -8.33 -7.67
C PRO A 85 -9.80 -9.25 -7.46
N LEU A 86 -8.70 -9.03 -8.18
CA LEU A 86 -7.47 -9.79 -8.01
C LEU A 86 -6.80 -9.43 -6.67
N TRP A 87 -6.71 -8.14 -6.36
CA TRP A 87 -6.10 -7.66 -5.11
C TRP A 87 -6.92 -8.03 -3.88
N HIS A 88 -8.24 -8.12 -4.01
CA HIS A 88 -9.12 -8.63 -2.95
C HIS A 88 -8.69 -10.01 -2.44
N VAL A 89 -8.39 -10.91 -3.37
CA VAL A 89 -7.96 -12.28 -3.09
C VAL A 89 -6.49 -12.30 -2.67
N ALA A 90 -5.63 -11.59 -3.41
CA ALA A 90 -4.18 -11.59 -3.16
C ALA A 90 -3.83 -10.98 -1.79
N GLY A 91 -4.40 -9.85 -1.43
CA GLY A 91 -4.17 -9.20 -0.12
C GLY A 91 -4.60 -10.11 1.03
N PHE A 92 -5.81 -10.70 0.94
CA PHE A 92 -6.28 -11.64 1.95
C PHE A 92 -5.39 -12.88 2.06
N ALA A 93 -5.02 -13.48 0.92
CA ALA A 93 -4.16 -14.65 0.89
C ALA A 93 -2.76 -14.36 1.46
N LEU A 94 -2.21 -13.17 1.20
CA LEU A 94 -0.93 -12.74 1.75
C LEU A 94 -1.01 -12.59 3.28
N GLY A 95 -2.03 -11.91 3.79
CA GLY A 95 -2.25 -11.74 5.23
C GLY A 95 -2.48 -13.07 5.95
N ALA A 96 -3.37 -13.91 5.43
CA ALA A 96 -3.64 -15.23 5.99
C ALA A 96 -2.41 -16.15 5.90
N GLY A 97 -1.73 -16.15 4.75
CA GLY A 97 -0.54 -16.97 4.52
C GLY A 97 0.60 -16.63 5.47
N THR A 98 0.86 -15.34 5.68
CA THR A 98 1.90 -14.89 6.64
C THR A 98 1.51 -15.17 8.08
N ALA A 99 0.25 -14.99 8.47
CA ALA A 99 -0.21 -15.38 9.80
C ALA A 99 -0.14 -16.90 10.05
N LEU A 100 -0.37 -17.73 9.03
CA LEU A 100 -0.20 -19.19 9.12
C LEU A 100 1.27 -19.60 9.35
N LEU A 101 2.23 -18.78 8.88
CA LEU A 101 3.65 -18.99 9.14
C LEU A 101 4.07 -18.55 10.56
N GLY A 102 3.20 -17.80 11.26
CA GLY A 102 3.39 -17.37 12.64
C GLY A 102 3.26 -15.87 12.82
N GLU A 103 3.14 -15.46 14.09
CA GLU A 103 2.89 -14.06 14.47
C GLU A 103 3.96 -13.09 13.95
N LYS A 104 5.24 -13.46 14.05
CA LYS A 104 6.34 -12.63 13.56
C LYS A 104 6.32 -12.51 12.04
N ALA A 105 5.94 -13.56 11.32
CA ALA A 105 5.81 -13.52 9.85
C ALA A 105 4.65 -12.63 9.41
N ALA A 106 3.54 -12.60 10.15
CA ALA A 106 2.48 -11.61 9.96
C ALA A 106 3.03 -10.17 10.13
N MET A 107 3.83 -9.93 11.16
CA MET A 107 4.47 -8.63 11.37
C MET A 107 5.51 -8.29 10.29
N VAL A 108 6.24 -9.27 9.72
CA VAL A 108 7.06 -9.04 8.52
C VAL A 108 6.23 -8.52 7.36
N CYS A 109 5.01 -9.06 7.18
CA CYS A 109 4.10 -8.57 6.15
C CYS A 109 3.76 -7.10 6.35
N THR A 110 3.31 -6.74 7.54
CA THR A 110 2.96 -5.36 7.90
C THR A 110 4.16 -4.42 7.71
N GLU A 111 5.31 -4.71 8.33
CA GLU A 111 6.51 -3.88 8.18
C GLU A 111 6.92 -3.71 6.70
N ALA A 112 6.85 -4.79 5.91
CA ALA A 112 7.25 -4.77 4.52
C ALA A 112 6.31 -3.96 3.63
N VAL A 113 5.00 -4.06 3.85
CA VAL A 113 3.97 -3.29 3.16
C VAL A 113 4.12 -1.81 3.52
N GLU A 114 4.17 -1.48 4.80
CA GLU A 114 4.24 -0.08 5.27
C GLU A 114 5.55 0.60 4.89
N THR A 115 6.65 -0.14 4.79
CA THR A 115 7.89 0.42 4.22
C THR A 115 7.71 0.86 2.76
N VAL A 116 6.90 0.16 1.97
CA VAL A 116 6.66 0.53 0.57
C VAL A 116 5.63 1.65 0.48
N ILE A 117 4.61 1.65 1.34
CA ILE A 117 3.57 2.68 1.38
C ILE A 117 4.14 4.02 1.87
N ASP A 118 4.96 4.03 2.93
CA ASP A 118 5.67 5.24 3.40
C ASP A 118 6.45 5.92 2.27
N GLN A 119 7.28 5.14 1.55
CA GLN A 119 8.02 5.68 0.41
C GLN A 119 7.09 6.16 -0.71
N HIS A 120 5.97 5.46 -0.93
CA HIS A 120 5.01 5.85 -1.95
C HIS A 120 4.37 7.20 -1.63
N TYR A 121 3.92 7.41 -0.39
CA TYR A 121 3.37 8.68 0.05
C TYR A 121 4.41 9.80 0.01
N ALA A 122 5.64 9.54 0.47
CA ALA A 122 6.73 10.51 0.38
C ALA A 122 6.95 10.98 -1.07
N ASP A 123 7.06 10.02 -2.01
CA ASP A 123 7.24 10.31 -3.43
C ASP A 123 6.05 11.12 -3.98
N GLN A 124 4.82 10.79 -3.60
CA GLN A 124 3.63 11.52 -4.06
C GLN A 124 3.61 12.96 -3.54
N ILE A 125 3.84 13.15 -2.25
CA ILE A 125 3.83 14.46 -1.57
C ILE A 125 4.87 15.38 -2.21
N GLU A 126 6.08 14.87 -2.51
CA GLU A 126 7.13 15.63 -3.19
C GLU A 126 6.76 16.06 -4.62
N ASN A 127 5.87 15.30 -5.29
CA ASN A 127 5.47 15.54 -6.68
C ASN A 127 4.11 16.25 -6.82
N LEU A 128 3.46 16.60 -5.71
CA LEU A 128 2.22 17.39 -5.72
C LEU A 128 2.52 18.87 -5.93
N ASP A 129 1.74 19.50 -6.81
CA ASP A 129 1.80 20.95 -7.02
C ASP A 129 1.33 21.72 -5.77
N ALA A 130 1.79 22.96 -5.61
CA ALA A 130 1.49 23.79 -4.43
C ALA A 130 -0.01 24.03 -4.19
N ASP A 131 -0.84 23.98 -5.24
CA ASP A 131 -2.29 24.11 -5.16
C ASP A 131 -3.01 22.81 -4.72
N GLU A 132 -2.28 21.70 -4.57
CA GLU A 132 -2.74 20.45 -3.93
C GLU A 132 -2.23 20.33 -2.48
N ALA A 133 -1.78 21.42 -1.85
CA ALA A 133 -1.37 21.42 -0.44
C ALA A 133 -2.37 20.76 0.53
N PRO A 134 -3.71 20.88 0.36
CA PRO A 134 -4.66 20.15 1.20
C PRO A 134 -4.54 18.63 1.06
N LEU A 135 -4.37 18.12 -0.17
CA LEU A 135 -4.17 16.69 -0.41
C LEU A 135 -2.83 16.24 0.17
N ALA A 136 -1.74 16.98 -0.05
CA ALA A 136 -0.43 16.67 0.50
C ALA A 136 -0.46 16.58 2.04
N THR A 137 -1.20 17.46 2.71
CA THR A 137 -1.38 17.42 4.17
C THR A 137 -2.14 16.17 4.62
N GLU A 138 -3.15 15.76 3.86
CA GLU A 138 -3.93 14.54 4.15
C GLU A 138 -3.09 13.28 3.92
N LEU A 139 -2.29 13.22 2.86
CA LEU A 139 -1.35 12.12 2.60
C LEU A 139 -0.27 12.01 3.67
N GLU A 140 0.30 13.13 4.13
CA GLU A 140 1.31 13.13 5.19
C GLU A 140 0.74 12.62 6.52
N LYS A 141 -0.54 12.90 6.78
CA LYS A 141 -1.24 12.34 7.95
C LYS A 141 -1.30 10.81 7.84
N PHE A 142 -1.80 10.26 6.73
CA PHE A 142 -1.89 8.81 6.55
C PHE A 142 -0.51 8.16 6.61
N ARG A 143 0.48 8.74 5.94
CA ARG A 143 1.87 8.30 6.01
C ARG A 143 2.41 8.21 7.44
N GLN A 144 2.08 9.15 8.30
CA GLN A 144 2.50 9.09 9.70
C GLN A 144 1.82 7.94 10.46
N GLU A 145 0.56 7.64 10.16
CA GLU A 145 -0.15 6.47 10.70
C GLU A 145 0.50 5.16 10.19
N GLU A 146 0.91 5.09 8.91
CA GLU A 146 1.63 3.92 8.36
C GLU A 146 3.01 3.70 9.02
N LEU A 147 3.69 4.79 9.36
CA LEU A 147 4.95 4.70 10.10
C LEU A 147 4.74 4.13 11.50
N GLU A 148 3.64 4.50 12.17
CA GLU A 148 3.27 3.92 13.47
C GLU A 148 2.97 2.42 13.36
N HIS A 149 2.31 1.99 12.28
CA HIS A 149 2.03 0.57 12.03
C HIS A 149 3.31 -0.22 11.81
N LYS A 150 4.22 0.32 10.98
CA LYS A 150 5.54 -0.24 10.72
C LYS A 150 6.36 -0.38 12.01
N ASP A 151 6.41 0.67 12.82
CA ASP A 151 7.16 0.66 14.08
C ASP A 151 6.57 -0.37 15.04
N THR A 152 5.24 -0.44 15.15
CA THR A 152 4.56 -1.46 15.94
C THR A 152 4.90 -2.87 15.45
N ALA A 153 4.94 -3.12 14.14
CA ALA A 153 5.31 -4.42 13.59
C ALA A 153 6.77 -4.80 13.93
N ILE A 154 7.69 -3.83 13.93
CA ILE A 154 9.07 -4.03 14.36
C ILE A 154 9.13 -4.37 15.85
N GLU A 155 8.42 -3.63 16.70
CA GLU A 155 8.34 -3.88 18.15
C GLU A 155 7.75 -5.25 18.47
N LEU A 156 6.81 -5.73 17.66
CA LEU A 156 6.22 -7.06 17.76
C LEU A 156 7.07 -8.17 17.11
N GLY A 157 8.31 -7.87 16.74
CA GLY A 157 9.32 -8.86 16.37
C GLY A 157 9.32 -9.27 14.91
N ALA A 158 8.85 -8.43 13.98
CA ALA A 158 8.98 -8.68 12.54
C ALA A 158 10.41 -9.06 12.15
N GLN A 159 11.40 -8.27 12.60
CA GLN A 159 12.82 -8.46 12.25
C GLN A 159 13.45 -9.69 12.91
N GLU A 160 12.75 -10.31 13.88
CA GLU A 160 13.17 -11.53 14.55
C GLU A 160 12.63 -12.80 13.88
N ALA A 161 11.80 -12.66 12.84
CA ALA A 161 11.24 -13.79 12.11
C ALA A 161 12.34 -14.57 11.36
N PRO A 162 12.33 -15.92 11.41
CA PRO A 162 13.20 -16.73 10.57
C PRO A 162 13.00 -16.41 9.08
N GLY A 163 14.09 -16.08 8.39
CA GLY A 163 14.02 -15.72 6.96
C GLY A 163 13.46 -14.31 6.69
N TYR A 164 13.42 -13.42 7.69
CA TYR A 164 12.96 -12.02 7.59
C TYR A 164 13.38 -11.33 6.29
N ALA A 165 14.68 -11.29 5.99
CA ALA A 165 15.20 -10.55 4.83
C ALA A 165 14.62 -11.06 3.49
N LEU A 166 14.43 -12.38 3.37
CA LEU A 166 13.86 -12.98 2.17
C LEU A 166 12.36 -12.69 2.07
N LEU A 167 11.60 -12.91 3.14
CA LEU A 167 10.15 -12.67 3.16
C LEU A 167 9.84 -11.18 2.93
N SER A 168 10.50 -10.29 3.68
CA SER A 168 10.38 -8.84 3.53
C SER A 168 10.74 -8.40 2.11
N GLY A 169 11.84 -8.91 1.54
CA GLY A 169 12.25 -8.60 0.17
C GLY A 169 11.21 -9.01 -0.89
N MET A 170 10.63 -10.21 -0.75
CA MET A 170 9.59 -10.69 -1.67
C MET A 170 8.31 -9.86 -1.57
N ILE A 171 7.85 -9.54 -0.35
CA ILE A 171 6.65 -8.72 -0.13
C ILE A 171 6.86 -7.31 -0.68
N LYS A 172 7.99 -6.66 -0.38
CA LYS A 172 8.34 -5.34 -0.90
C LYS A 172 8.37 -5.32 -2.44
N LEU A 173 8.91 -6.37 -3.06
CA LEU A 173 8.90 -6.50 -4.53
C LEU A 173 7.47 -6.64 -5.08
N GLY A 174 6.65 -7.45 -4.41
CA GLY A 174 5.23 -7.60 -4.73
C GLY A 174 4.47 -6.28 -4.68
N CYS A 175 4.56 -5.54 -3.57
CA CYS A 175 3.88 -4.25 -3.38
C CYS A 175 4.31 -3.22 -4.44
N ARG A 176 5.62 -3.08 -4.70
CA ARG A 176 6.12 -2.18 -5.76
C ARG A 176 5.62 -2.57 -7.15
N THR A 177 5.42 -3.86 -7.39
CA THR A 177 4.86 -4.34 -8.67
C THR A 177 3.39 -3.99 -8.76
N VAL A 178 2.61 -4.20 -7.69
CA VAL A 178 1.19 -3.82 -7.62
C VAL A 178 1.02 -2.34 -7.87
N ILE A 179 1.77 -1.47 -7.19
CA ILE A 179 1.77 -0.01 -7.39
C ILE A 179 1.99 0.32 -8.88
N LYS A 180 3.08 -0.18 -9.48
CA LYS A 180 3.42 0.09 -10.89
C LYS A 180 2.35 -0.35 -11.89
N VAL A 181 1.60 -1.40 -11.56
CA VAL A 181 0.52 -1.90 -12.41
C VAL A 181 -0.75 -1.07 -12.19
N ALA A 182 -1.11 -0.79 -10.94
CA ALA A 182 -2.24 0.06 -10.56
C ALA A 182 -2.18 1.44 -11.19
N GLU A 183 -0.96 1.99 -11.29
CA GLU A 183 -0.69 3.26 -11.96
C GLU A 183 -1.17 3.33 -13.41
N ARG A 184 -1.32 2.18 -14.07
CA ARG A 184 -1.67 2.09 -15.50
C ARG A 184 -3.13 1.73 -15.74
N ILE A 185 -3.70 0.83 -14.94
CA ILE A 185 -4.98 0.16 -15.23
C ILE A 185 -5.99 0.18 -14.09
#